data_AF-A0A960WJ66-F1
#
_entry.id   AF-A0A960WJ66-F1
#
_cell.length_a   1.000
_cell.length_b   1.000
_cell.length_c   1.000
_cell.angle_alpha   90.00
_cell.angle_beta   90.00
_cell.angle_gamma   90.00
#
_symmetry.space_group_name_H-M   'P 1'
#
loop_
_entity.id
_entity.type
_entity.pdbx_description
1 polymer ?
#
loop_
_entity_poly.entity_id
_entity_poly.type
_entity_poly.pdbx_seq_one_letter_code
_entity_poly.pdbx_strand_id
1 'polypeptide(L)'
;MRKIKITMIVLMAAGMLAVNCKKKQADQTTSTPAVQLTGTPAQQMTQVMGMGLSAIKSAATPADAAAALQKILSDYNVAALRQAAKDAKAAGQGATAEEIAQYKALADEYKKLSVELGGKDPAAFAGAAEAWAKAWGIN
;
A
#
# COMPACT_ATOMS: atom_id res chain seq x y z
N MET A 1 -49.75 -14.24 41.95
CA MET A 1 -49.86 -15.61 42.49
C MET A 1 -49.71 -16.62 41.35
N ARG A 2 -48.98 -17.71 41.62
CA ARG A 2 -48.79 -18.95 40.83
C ARG A 2 -47.81 -18.86 39.64
N LYS A 3 -46.85 -19.76 39.43
CA LYS A 3 -46.12 -20.78 40.21
C LYS A 3 -44.97 -21.24 39.29
N ILE A 4 -43.81 -21.50 39.87
CA ILE A 4 -42.56 -22.01 39.28
C ILE A 4 -42.74 -23.34 38.53
N LYS A 5 -42.01 -23.55 37.42
CA LYS A 5 -41.35 -24.83 37.09
C LYS A 5 -40.04 -24.62 36.30
N ILE A 6 -38.94 -24.80 37.01
CA ILE A 6 -37.60 -25.09 36.49
C ILE A 6 -37.60 -26.54 35.98
N THR A 7 -37.11 -26.80 34.78
CA THR A 7 -36.55 -28.13 34.46
C THR A 7 -35.40 -27.98 33.47
N MET A 8 -34.25 -28.35 34.01
CA MET A 8 -32.92 -28.46 33.44
C MET A 8 -32.88 -29.72 32.55
N ILE A 9 -32.39 -29.62 31.31
CA ILE A 9 -31.91 -30.78 30.56
C ILE A 9 -30.50 -30.46 30.07
N VAL A 10 -29.55 -30.99 30.83
CA VAL A 10 -28.17 -31.26 30.39
C VAL A 10 -28.25 -32.56 29.59
N LEU A 11 -27.83 -32.53 28.33
CA LEU A 11 -27.43 -33.75 27.62
C LEU A 11 -25.99 -33.59 27.16
N MET A 12 -25.11 -34.32 27.84
CA MET A 12 -23.77 -34.61 27.38
C MET A 12 -23.86 -35.50 26.14
N ALA A 13 -23.20 -35.10 25.05
CA ALA A 13 -22.74 -36.03 24.03
C ALA A 13 -21.21 -35.96 24.02
N ALA A 14 -20.59 -36.91 24.72
CA ALA A 14 -19.20 -37.24 24.56
C ALA A 14 -19.03 -38.05 23.26
N GLY A 15 -18.34 -37.48 22.28
CA GLY A 15 -17.85 -38.19 21.10
C GLY A 15 -16.33 -38.00 21.03
N MET A 16 -15.58 -39.08 21.28
CA MET A 16 -14.13 -39.12 21.26
C MET A 16 -13.58 -39.09 19.82
N LEU A 17 -12.55 -38.26 19.64
CA LEU A 17 -11.26 -38.47 18.94
C LEU A 17 -11.23 -39.28 17.63
N ALA A 18 -10.85 -38.60 16.53
CA ALA A 18 -9.74 -39.04 15.68
C ALA A 18 -9.14 -37.88 14.86
N VAL A 19 -7.82 -37.79 14.92
CA VAL A 19 -6.87 -36.90 14.24
C VAL A 19 -6.90 -37.08 12.72
N ASN A 20 -6.96 -36.01 11.92
CA ASN A 20 -5.90 -35.61 10.97
C ASN A 20 -6.23 -34.35 10.13
N CYS A 21 -5.18 -33.60 9.79
CA CYS A 21 -5.08 -32.63 8.68
C CYS A 21 -5.80 -31.26 8.78
N LYS A 22 -5.08 -30.32 9.42
CA LYS A 22 -4.44 -29.19 8.73
C LYS A 22 -5.28 -28.53 7.62
N LYS A 23 -6.03 -27.49 8.00
CA LYS A 23 -6.27 -26.34 7.12
C LYS A 23 -6.05 -25.06 7.90
N LYS A 24 -4.76 -24.68 7.99
CA LYS A 24 -4.39 -23.26 8.07
C LYS A 24 -5.20 -22.57 6.98
N GLN A 25 -6.08 -21.64 7.33
CA GLN A 25 -6.39 -20.54 6.43
C GLN A 25 -5.08 -19.81 6.19
N ALA A 26 -4.38 -20.22 5.14
CA ALA A 26 -3.50 -19.33 4.42
C ALA A 26 -4.44 -18.38 3.71
N ASP A 27 -4.77 -17.29 4.39
CA ASP A 27 -5.11 -16.06 3.71
C ASP A 27 -3.84 -15.68 2.93
N GLN A 28 -3.77 -16.18 1.70
CA GLN A 28 -2.80 -15.71 0.72
C GLN A 28 -3.29 -14.35 0.23
N THR A 29 -3.21 -13.34 1.08
CA THR A 29 -2.63 -12.10 0.62
C THR A 29 -1.18 -12.42 0.31
N THR A 30 -0.86 -12.61 -0.97
CA THR A 30 0.52 -12.44 -1.46
C THR A 30 0.89 -10.97 -1.25
N SER A 31 1.07 -10.58 0.01
CA SER A 31 1.75 -9.36 0.39
C SER A 31 3.18 -9.57 -0.05
N THR A 32 3.55 -9.05 -1.22
CA THR A 32 4.93 -8.64 -1.44
C THR A 32 5.36 -7.93 -0.17
N PRO A 33 6.41 -8.41 0.54
CA PRO A 33 6.81 -7.80 1.79
C PRO A 33 7.02 -6.31 1.52
N ALA A 34 6.31 -5.46 2.27
CA ALA A 34 6.56 -4.04 2.24
C ALA A 34 8.07 -3.87 2.50
N VAL A 35 8.79 -3.34 1.51
CA VAL A 35 10.21 -3.07 1.62
C VAL A 35 10.36 -2.12 2.79
N GLN A 36 11.14 -2.54 3.79
CA GLN A 36 11.36 -1.71 4.95
C GLN A 36 12.06 -0.43 4.51
N LEU A 37 11.37 0.71 4.68
CA LEU A 37 11.92 2.00 4.31
C LEU A 37 13.05 2.33 5.28
N THR A 38 14.21 2.70 4.74
CA THR A 38 15.40 3.02 5.54
C THR A 38 15.83 4.47 5.30
N GLY A 39 16.63 4.99 6.23
CA GLY A 39 17.22 6.32 6.08
C GLY A 39 16.30 7.47 6.51
N THR A 40 16.62 8.68 6.03
CA THR A 40 15.89 9.92 6.36
C THR A 40 14.48 9.92 5.76
N PRO A 41 13.53 10.70 6.30
CA PRO A 41 12.20 10.81 5.70
C PRO A 41 12.22 11.20 4.20
N ALA A 42 13.19 12.01 3.78
CA ALA A 42 13.39 12.35 2.37
C ALA A 42 13.80 11.12 1.53
N GLN A 43 14.73 10.31 2.03
CA GLN A 43 15.14 9.05 1.39
C GLN A 43 13.99 8.05 1.30
N GLN A 44 13.15 7.98 2.33
CA GLN A 44 11.97 7.13 2.33
C GLN A 44 10.95 7.57 1.27
N MET A 45 10.71 8.88 1.12
CA MET A 45 9.86 9.41 0.04
C MET A 45 10.39 9.03 -1.35
N THR A 46 11.70 9.20 -1.57
CA THR A 46 12.37 8.83 -2.81
C THR A 46 12.27 7.33 -3.09
N GLN A 47 12.41 6.47 -2.07
CA GLN A 47 12.24 5.02 -2.20
C GLN A 47 10.83 4.65 -2.65
N VAL A 48 9.77 5.19 -2.03
CA VAL A 48 8.40 4.85 -2.43
C VAL A 48 8.05 5.41 -3.81
N MET A 49 8.50 6.61 -4.15
CA MET A 49 8.33 7.14 -5.50
C MET A 49 9.05 6.26 -6.54
N GLY A 50 10.28 5.83 -6.24
CA GLY A 50 11.06 4.93 -7.07
C GLY A 50 10.41 3.55 -7.24
N MET A 51 9.79 3.01 -6.18
CA MET A 51 9.00 1.78 -6.26
C MET A 51 7.79 1.94 -7.19
N GLY A 52 7.05 3.04 -7.09
CA GLY A 52 5.91 3.32 -7.98
C GLY A 52 6.35 3.42 -9.44
N LEU A 53 7.45 4.13 -9.69
CA LEU A 53 8.01 4.26 -11.03
C LEU A 53 8.48 2.92 -11.61
N SER A 54 9.18 2.13 -10.80
CA SER A 54 9.68 0.80 -11.20
C SER A 54 8.51 -0.14 -11.51
N ALA A 55 7.46 -0.10 -10.69
CA ALA A 55 6.25 -0.88 -10.89
C ALA A 55 5.56 -0.53 -12.22
N ILE A 56 5.43 0.76 -12.54
CA ILE A 56 4.90 1.23 -13.82
C ILE A 56 5.75 0.71 -14.99
N LYS A 57 7.08 0.84 -14.92
CA LYS A 57 7.99 0.41 -15.99
C LYS A 57 7.95 -1.10 -16.23
N SER A 58 7.73 -1.90 -15.19
CA SER A 58 7.64 -3.35 -15.28
C SER A 58 6.25 -3.87 -15.65
N ALA A 59 5.23 -3.01 -15.64
CA ALA A 59 3.87 -3.42 -15.93
C ALA A 59 3.68 -3.77 -17.41
N ALA A 60 3.03 -4.90 -17.68
CA ALA A 60 2.74 -5.32 -19.05
C ALA A 60 1.59 -4.51 -19.67
N THR A 61 0.64 -4.04 -18.84
CA THR A 61 -0.53 -3.27 -19.27
C THR A 61 -0.77 -2.04 -18.38
N PRO A 62 -1.54 -1.04 -18.86
CA PRO A 62 -1.98 0.08 -18.03
C PRO A 62 -2.77 -0.36 -16.79
N ALA A 63 -3.55 -1.44 -16.87
CA ALA A 63 -4.28 -1.99 -15.74
C ALA A 63 -3.32 -2.59 -14.68
N ASP A 64 -2.28 -3.30 -15.11
CA ASP A 64 -1.25 -3.83 -14.19
C ASP A 64 -0.49 -2.69 -13.50
N ALA A 65 -0.17 -1.62 -14.24
CA ALA A 65 0.46 -0.43 -13.68
C ALA A 65 -0.45 0.23 -12.63
N ALA A 66 -1.75 0.37 -12.93
CA ALA A 66 -2.73 0.92 -12.01
C ALA A 66 -2.83 0.09 -10.72
N ALA A 67 -2.95 -1.23 -10.84
CA ALA A 67 -3.02 -2.14 -9.70
C ALA A 67 -1.74 -2.07 -8.84
N ALA A 68 -0.57 -1.98 -9.47
CA ALA A 68 0.69 -1.89 -8.75
C ALA A 68 0.82 -0.56 -7.98
N LEU A 69 0.43 0.57 -8.58
CA LEU A 69 0.39 1.87 -7.88
C LEU A 69 -0.57 1.84 -6.69
N GLN A 70 -1.77 1.29 -6.87
CA GLN A 70 -2.75 1.17 -5.79
C GLN A 70 -2.21 0.30 -4.65
N LYS A 71 -1.55 -0.82 -4.97
CA LYS A 71 -0.92 -1.67 -3.96
C LYS A 71 0.12 -0.90 -3.15
N ILE A 72 0.99 -0.12 -3.82
CA ILE A 72 2.00 0.70 -3.13
C ILE A 72 1.33 1.76 -2.23
N LEU A 73 0.27 2.43 -2.70
CA LEU A 73 -0.46 3.39 -1.86
C LEU A 73 -1.16 2.74 -0.66
N SER A 74 -1.53 1.46 -0.76
CA SER A 74 -2.08 0.68 0.35
C SER A 74 -1.00 0.21 1.33
N ASP A 75 0.17 -0.16 0.82
CA ASP A 75 1.28 -0.69 1.63
C ASP A 75 2.03 0.42 2.37
N TYR A 76 2.08 1.64 1.81
CA TYR A 76 2.82 2.77 2.36
C TYR A 76 1.92 3.96 2.62
N ASN A 77 1.93 4.45 3.87
CA ASN A 77 1.23 5.67 4.23
C ASN A 77 1.99 6.91 3.72
N VAL A 78 1.76 7.28 2.46
CA VAL A 78 2.40 8.44 1.80
C VAL A 78 2.12 9.75 2.56
N ALA A 79 0.94 9.90 3.14
CA ALA A 79 0.61 11.09 3.92
C ALA A 79 1.52 11.22 5.17
N ALA A 80 1.73 10.12 5.90
CA ALA A 80 2.63 10.08 7.04
C ALA A 80 4.09 10.32 6.62
N LEU A 81 4.55 9.74 5.50
CA LEU A 81 5.91 9.98 4.98
C LEU A 81 6.14 11.46 4.66
N ARG A 82 5.17 12.10 4.01
CA ARG A 82 5.23 13.53 3.70
C ARG A 82 5.21 14.39 4.95
N GLN A 83 4.44 14.00 5.96
CA GLN A 83 4.43 14.72 7.23
C GLN A 83 5.77 14.59 7.95
N ALA A 84 6.33 13.38 8.03
CA ALA A 84 7.66 13.14 8.59
C ALA A 84 8.76 13.96 7.89
N ALA A 85 8.68 14.11 6.56
CA ALA A 85 9.61 14.97 5.82
C ALA A 85 9.45 16.46 6.13
N LYS A 86 8.22 16.94 6.36
CA LYS A 86 7.97 18.32 6.81
C LYS A 86 8.49 18.54 8.23
N ASP A 87 8.27 17.59 9.13
CA ASP A 87 8.72 17.67 10.52
C ASP A 87 10.25 17.65 10.59
N ALA A 88 10.90 16.77 9.81
CA ALA A 88 12.36 16.74 9.69
C ALA A 88 12.92 18.06 9.14
N LYS A 89 12.27 18.66 8.13
CA LYS A 89 12.62 20.00 7.64
C LYS A 89 12.50 21.07 8.73
N ALA A 90 11.42 21.05 9.52
CA ALA A 90 11.23 21.99 10.63
C ALA A 90 12.28 21.80 11.74
N ALA A 91 12.76 20.58 11.95
CA ALA A 91 13.84 20.24 12.87
C ALA A 91 15.26 20.52 12.32
N GLY A 92 15.40 21.13 11.14
CA GLY A 92 16.69 21.40 10.50
C GLY A 92 17.34 20.20 9.80
N GLN A 93 16.65 19.06 9.76
CA GLN A 93 17.04 17.82 9.08
C GLN A 93 16.28 17.67 7.76
N GLY A 94 16.10 18.78 7.04
CA GLY A 94 15.43 18.78 5.74
C GLY A 94 16.20 17.96 4.70
N ALA A 95 15.50 17.63 3.61
CA ALA A 95 16.10 16.95 2.48
C ALA A 95 17.31 17.74 1.94
N THR A 96 18.39 17.02 1.59
CA THR A 96 19.55 17.62 0.93
C THR A 96 19.19 18.07 -0.49
N ALA A 97 20.01 18.92 -1.11
CA ALA A 97 19.81 19.33 -2.50
C ALA A 97 19.78 18.13 -3.46
N GLU A 98 20.61 17.12 -3.19
CA GLU A 98 20.69 15.87 -3.96
C GLU A 98 19.40 15.04 -3.83
N GLU A 99 18.88 14.89 -2.61
CA GLU A 99 17.63 14.16 -2.36
C GLU A 99 16.43 14.85 -3.02
N ILE A 100 16.39 16.20 -2.97
CA ILE A 100 15.36 16.99 -3.66
C ILE A 100 15.45 16.80 -5.18
N ALA A 101 16.67 16.86 -5.74
CA ALA A 101 16.89 16.66 -7.17
C ALA A 101 16.49 15.24 -7.61
N GLN A 102 16.84 14.23 -6.82
CA GLN A 102 16.48 12.84 -7.08
C GLN A 102 14.97 12.62 -7.04
N TYR A 103 14.28 13.12 -6.00
CA TYR A 103 12.83 13.04 -5.93
C TYR A 103 12.16 13.74 -7.11
N LYS A 104 12.66 14.93 -7.50
CA LYS A 104 12.15 15.67 -8.65
C LYS A 104 12.32 14.89 -9.95
N ALA A 105 13.49 14.29 -10.18
CA ALA A 105 13.72 13.46 -11.36
C ALA A 105 12.74 12.28 -11.44
N LEU A 106 12.50 11.58 -10.32
CA LEU A 106 11.53 10.49 -10.25
C LEU A 106 10.10 10.96 -10.52
N ALA A 107 9.70 12.10 -9.95
CA ALA A 107 8.37 12.67 -10.16
C ALA A 107 8.16 13.10 -11.62
N ASP A 108 9.17 13.71 -12.24
CA ASP A 108 9.11 14.13 -13.64
C ASP A 108 9.05 12.90 -14.57
N GLU A 109 9.80 11.84 -14.27
CA GLU A 109 9.73 10.59 -15.03
C GLU A 109 8.38 9.88 -14.86
N TYR A 110 7.83 9.87 -13.65
CA TYR A 110 6.47 9.39 -13.40
C TYR A 110 5.45 10.18 -14.24
N LYS A 111 5.52 11.52 -14.26
CA LYS A 111 4.59 12.35 -15.05
C LYS A 111 4.62 11.96 -16.52
N LYS A 112 5.82 11.76 -17.09
CA LYS A 112 5.98 11.31 -18.49
C LYS A 112 5.31 9.96 -18.74
N LEU A 113 5.61 8.94 -17.93
CA LEU A 113 5.04 7.60 -18.09
C LEU A 113 3.53 7.58 -17.82
N SER A 114 3.07 8.38 -16.89
CA SER A 114 1.64 8.51 -16.56
C SER A 114 0.84 9.05 -17.74
N VAL A 115 1.37 10.04 -18.47
CA VAL A 115 0.74 10.53 -19.71
C VAL A 115 0.74 9.46 -20.79
N GLU A 116 1.85 8.74 -20.96
CA GLU A 116 1.94 7.67 -21.96
C GLU A 116 0.93 6.54 -21.71
N LEU A 117 0.85 6.05 -20.47
CA LEU A 117 -0.10 4.99 -20.09
C LEU A 117 -1.55 5.47 -20.11
N GLY A 118 -1.81 6.68 -19.61
CA GLY A 118 -3.14 7.29 -19.66
C GLY A 118 -3.62 7.56 -21.09
N GLY A 119 -2.70 7.79 -22.04
CA GLY A 119 -3.02 7.89 -23.45
C GLY A 119 -3.32 6.55 -24.12
N LYS A 120 -2.73 5.45 -23.63
CA LYS A 120 -2.95 4.08 -24.15
C LYS A 120 -4.30 3.50 -23.70
N ASP A 121 -4.61 3.61 -22.41
CA ASP A 121 -5.88 3.17 -21.84
C ASP A 121 -6.26 4.05 -20.63
N PRO A 122 -6.98 5.17 -20.88
CA PRO A 122 -7.37 6.08 -19.81
C PRO A 122 -8.35 5.43 -18.83
N ALA A 123 -9.22 4.52 -19.28
CA ALA A 123 -10.21 3.87 -18.43
C ALA A 123 -9.53 2.95 -17.41
N ALA A 124 -8.45 2.28 -17.80
CA ALA A 124 -7.69 1.41 -16.90
C ALA A 124 -6.78 2.18 -15.92
N PHE A 125 -6.22 3.33 -16.32
CA PHE A 125 -5.12 3.96 -15.57
C PHE A 125 -5.47 5.28 -14.87
N ALA A 126 -6.42 6.08 -15.38
CA ALA A 126 -6.63 7.45 -14.93
C ALA A 126 -6.91 7.58 -13.42
N GLY A 127 -7.71 6.68 -12.85
CA GLY A 127 -8.01 6.71 -11.41
C GLY A 127 -6.79 6.44 -10.53
N ALA A 128 -5.91 5.52 -10.93
CA ALA A 128 -4.67 5.26 -10.20
C ALA A 128 -3.67 6.41 -10.36
N ALA A 129 -3.60 7.01 -11.56
CA ALA A 129 -2.78 8.19 -11.81
C ALA A 129 -3.22 9.38 -10.94
N GLU A 130 -4.51 9.67 -10.87
CA GLU A 130 -5.06 10.73 -10.02
C GLU A 130 -4.78 10.47 -8.53
N ALA A 131 -5.05 9.25 -8.05
CA ALA A 131 -4.79 8.87 -6.66
C ALA A 131 -3.32 9.03 -6.28
N TRP A 132 -2.41 8.59 -7.16
CA TRP A 132 -0.97 8.74 -6.97
C TRP A 132 -0.55 10.21 -6.98
N ALA A 133 -1.00 10.98 -7.98
CA ALA A 133 -0.68 12.40 -8.09
C ALA A 133 -1.14 13.18 -6.84
N LYS A 134 -2.35 12.88 -6.34
CA LYS A 134 -2.90 13.44 -5.11
C LYS A 134 -2.08 13.06 -3.88
N ALA A 135 -1.71 11.78 -3.73
CA ALA A 135 -0.91 11.31 -2.59
C ALA A 135 0.43 12.06 -2.49
N TRP A 136 1.08 12.28 -3.63
CA TRP A 136 2.38 12.94 -3.73
C TRP A 136 2.31 14.46 -3.90
N GLY A 137 1.12 15.01 -4.17
CA GLY A 137 0.93 16.44 -4.43
C GLY A 137 1.64 16.90 -5.69
N ILE A 138 1.66 16.03 -6.71
CA ILE A 138 2.32 16.25 -8.01
C ILE A 138 1.26 16.46 -9.09
N ASN A 139 0.39 17.45 -8.90
CA ASN A 139 -0.51 17.88 -9.96
C ASN A 139 0.25 18.64 -11.06
#